data_AF-Q4D2E4-F1
#
_entry.id   AF-Q4D2E4-F1
#
_cell.length_a   1.000
_cell.length_b   1.000
_cell.length_c   1.000
_cell.angle_alpha   90.00
_cell.angle_beta   90.00
_cell.angle_gamma   90.00
#
_symmetry.space_group_name_H-M   'P 1'
#
loop_
_entity.id
_entity.type
_entity.pdbx_description
1 polymer ?
#
loop_
_entity_poly.entity_id
_entity_poly.type
_entity_poly.pdbx_seq_one_letter_code
_entity_poly.pdbx_strand_id
1 'polypeptide(L)'
;MSLSSSLASSLGSIFSRGGFSGDTELEKRVALLRVAPYVNCLPIEILHRLFMEVIENDNYNFAWIGVLSSVCWRWNCACQHAVIWEFVSKRIFVAYPLVQRLHSAPLDQSDMRLLNKMRRLGAPEQFITQHDTMEPLIAPTNRTLRKAMEEVRHYLQSRSYYEYVQRRRVFVLQMFLSWALLSFSLFLGTTVCSAEGVALGALCSPSMAFSLLWMTYLSIVTIVIANVVMETHFEPKPLFYRLRKNKPLIIRSATGIIVGIACIAFPTLLVQINFAREERFPWLLCGITPMVSLCMWQLYVLLSYVAPEVKQHIHEQRTGFRPMAIMTFLLSNVPYVYPAFFAGTIFCIFQYVEHGGRMYVLLAIIPVLTSLVVLTLLFMLDFFLTRRAKDFITCGCLFLVLLFPLSLMWKEFRGLSLLPVATASFLFYVTHLKLMAMRALQELIDGALGYRNMRRIR
;
A
#
# COMPACT_ATOMS: atom_id res chain seq x y z
N MET A 1 -68.84 0.69 70.24
CA MET A 1 -68.82 0.11 68.88
C MET A 1 -67.36 -0.09 68.50
N SER A 2 -66.83 -1.28 68.79
CA SER A 2 -66.43 -2.28 67.76
C SER A 2 -65.34 -1.73 66.84
N LEU A 3 -64.07 -2.09 67.09
CA LEU A 3 -63.39 -3.25 66.45
C LEU A 3 -63.20 -3.06 64.94
N SER A 4 -61.94 -2.86 64.55
CA SER A 4 -61.24 -3.59 63.46
C SER A 4 -59.95 -2.81 63.15
N SER A 5 -58.75 -3.29 63.50
CA SER A 5 -58.01 -4.37 62.82
C SER A 5 -57.90 -4.18 61.31
N SER A 6 -56.98 -3.31 60.87
CA SER A 6 -56.31 -3.44 59.58
C SER A 6 -54.91 -2.82 59.65
N LEU A 7 -54.05 -3.40 60.50
CA LEU A 7 -52.65 -3.03 60.70
C LEU A 7 -51.70 -3.68 59.68
N ALA A 8 -52.19 -4.16 58.52
CA ALA A 8 -51.38 -5.00 57.63
C ALA A 8 -51.41 -4.64 56.14
N SER A 9 -51.86 -3.44 55.73
CA SER A 9 -51.81 -3.09 54.29
C SER A 9 -51.50 -1.62 53.95
N SER A 10 -50.75 -0.89 54.79
CA SER A 10 -50.21 0.43 54.41
C SER A 10 -48.67 0.51 54.48
N LEU A 11 -48.00 -0.62 54.28
CA LEU A 11 -46.60 -0.66 53.82
C LEU A 11 -46.40 -0.05 52.41
N GLY A 12 -47.46 0.51 51.81
CA GLY A 12 -47.43 1.27 50.56
C GLY A 12 -47.60 2.79 50.67
N SER A 13 -47.65 3.39 51.87
CA SER A 13 -47.92 4.84 52.01
C SER A 13 -46.90 5.65 52.82
N ILE A 14 -45.70 5.11 53.07
CA ILE A 14 -44.59 5.94 53.56
C ILE A 14 -44.19 7.01 52.53
N PHE A 15 -44.57 6.83 51.25
CA PHE A 15 -44.48 7.89 50.23
C PHE A 15 -45.55 8.99 50.34
N SER A 16 -46.27 9.11 51.46
CA SER A 16 -47.36 10.09 51.56
C SER A 16 -47.53 10.65 52.98
N ARG A 17 -46.48 11.26 53.54
CA ARG A 17 -46.70 12.40 54.43
C ARG A 17 -45.49 13.32 54.49
N GLY A 18 -45.67 14.45 53.81
CA GLY A 18 -44.90 15.68 53.89
C GLY A 18 -44.10 15.86 55.17
N GLY A 19 -42.80 15.61 55.06
CA GLY A 19 -41.78 16.36 55.76
C GLY A 19 -41.20 17.38 54.79
N PHE A 20 -41.94 18.44 54.50
CA PHE A 20 -41.36 19.68 53.98
C PHE A 20 -40.53 20.32 55.10
N SER A 21 -39.41 19.71 55.44
CA SER A 21 -38.24 20.45 55.92
C SER A 21 -37.33 20.43 54.70
N GLY A 22 -37.43 21.41 53.83
CA GLY A 22 -36.73 22.63 54.18
C GLY A 22 -35.24 22.36 54.31
N ASP A 23 -34.67 21.44 53.51
CA ASP A 23 -33.28 21.51 53.05
C ASP A 23 -33.12 22.90 52.45
N THR A 24 -32.92 23.86 53.35
CA THR A 24 -32.71 25.24 53.00
C THR A 24 -31.53 25.26 52.05
N GLU A 25 -31.53 26.17 51.07
CA GLU A 25 -30.32 26.41 50.28
C GLU A 25 -29.08 26.55 51.19
N LEU A 26 -29.29 27.04 52.42
CA LEU A 26 -28.29 27.09 53.47
C LEU A 26 -27.78 25.70 53.89
N GLU A 27 -28.62 24.70 54.16
CA GLU A 27 -28.17 23.35 54.51
C GLU A 27 -27.47 22.64 53.36
N LYS A 28 -27.91 22.82 52.10
CA LYS A 28 -27.15 22.33 50.94
C LYS A 28 -25.80 23.06 50.80
N ARG A 29 -25.75 24.38 51.02
CA ARG A 29 -24.50 25.15 51.05
C ARG A 29 -23.61 24.77 52.24
N VAL A 30 -24.17 24.47 53.41
CA VAL A 30 -23.44 24.08 54.63
C VAL A 30 -22.93 22.65 54.52
N ALA A 31 -23.69 21.73 53.92
CA ALA A 31 -23.21 20.39 53.57
C ALA A 31 -22.06 20.49 52.54
N LEU A 32 -22.20 21.32 51.50
CA LEU A 32 -21.11 21.63 50.57
C LEU A 32 -19.90 22.31 51.27
N LEU A 33 -20.13 23.18 52.26
CA LEU A 33 -19.10 23.82 53.08
C LEU A 33 -18.46 22.86 54.10
N ARG A 34 -19.16 21.81 54.56
CA ARG A 34 -18.61 20.77 55.44
C ARG A 34 -17.81 19.72 54.67
N VAL A 35 -18.12 19.48 53.40
CA VAL A 35 -17.26 18.69 52.50
C VAL A 35 -16.01 19.50 52.12
N ALA A 36 -16.09 20.84 52.09
CA ALA A 36 -14.97 21.71 51.76
C ALA A 36 -13.70 21.43 52.61
N PRO A 37 -13.69 21.44 53.96
CA PRO A 37 -12.48 21.21 54.75
C PRO A 37 -11.85 19.83 54.52
N TYR A 38 -12.64 18.79 54.26
CA TYR A 38 -12.08 17.46 53.97
C TYR A 38 -11.27 17.43 52.67
N VAL A 39 -11.64 18.24 51.66
CA VAL A 39 -10.85 18.36 50.43
C VAL A 39 -9.57 19.18 50.63
N ASN A 40 -9.56 20.13 51.58
CA ASN A 40 -8.36 20.92 51.90
C ASN A 40 -7.25 20.13 52.59
N CYS A 41 -7.61 19.10 53.35
CA CYS A 41 -6.65 18.26 54.06
C CYS A 41 -6.11 17.13 53.19
N LEU A 42 -6.62 16.95 51.97
CA LEU A 42 -6.12 15.92 51.07
C LEU A 42 -4.73 16.34 50.58
N PRO A 43 -3.70 15.50 50.78
CA PRO A 43 -2.40 15.68 50.16
C PRO A 43 -2.56 15.89 48.65
N ILE A 44 -1.70 16.72 48.07
CA ILE A 44 -1.69 17.04 46.64
C ILE A 44 -1.71 15.75 45.79
N GLU A 45 -1.07 14.67 46.27
CA GLU A 45 -1.06 13.37 45.60
C GLU A 45 -2.45 12.72 45.49
N ILE A 46 -3.31 12.85 46.51
CA ILE A 46 -4.66 12.25 46.47
C ILE A 46 -5.56 13.03 45.52
N LEU A 47 -5.46 14.36 45.54
CA LEU A 47 -6.18 15.22 44.61
C LEU A 47 -5.79 14.89 43.16
N HIS A 48 -4.49 14.73 42.87
CA HIS A 48 -3.99 14.29 41.57
C HIS A 48 -4.52 12.92 41.14
N ARG A 49 -4.64 11.95 42.06
CA ARG A 49 -5.20 10.62 41.75
C ARG A 49 -6.68 10.69 41.40
N LEU A 50 -7.46 11.40 42.21
CA LEU A 50 -8.90 11.56 42.00
C LEU A 50 -9.19 12.27 40.67
N PHE A 51 -8.38 13.28 40.32
CA PHE A 51 -8.47 13.97 39.04
C PHE A 51 -8.23 13.03 37.85
N MET A 52 -7.23 12.16 37.94
CA MET A 52 -6.94 11.17 36.91
C MET A 52 -8.02 10.10 36.78
N GLU A 53 -8.55 9.61 37.89
CA GLU A 53 -9.63 8.62 37.90
C GLU A 53 -10.90 9.15 37.23
N VAL A 54 -11.25 10.42 37.48
CA VAL A 54 -12.36 11.10 36.78
C VAL A 54 -12.09 11.20 35.27
N ILE A 55 -10.86 11.52 34.86
CA ILE A 55 -10.50 11.64 33.43
C ILE A 55 -10.51 10.27 32.73
N GLU A 56 -9.95 9.25 33.37
CA GLU A 56 -9.92 7.87 32.87
C GLU A 56 -11.34 7.31 32.74
N ASN A 57 -12.20 7.53 33.74
CA ASN A 57 -13.60 7.08 33.72
C ASN A 57 -14.46 7.83 32.69
N ASP A 58 -14.13 9.08 32.35
CA ASP A 58 -14.81 9.86 31.30
C ASP A 58 -14.32 9.54 29.88
N ASN A 59 -13.56 8.46 29.69
CA ASN A 59 -12.92 8.11 28.41
C ASN A 59 -12.15 9.29 27.79
N TYR A 60 -11.62 10.21 28.60
CA TYR A 60 -10.93 11.42 28.14
C TYR A 60 -11.82 12.49 27.44
N ASN A 61 -13.14 12.50 27.67
CA ASN A 61 -14.04 13.52 27.10
C ASN A 61 -14.04 14.87 27.85
N PHE A 62 -13.50 14.91 29.06
CA PHE A 62 -13.47 16.09 29.94
C PHE A 62 -14.84 16.74 30.20
N ALA A 63 -15.95 16.05 29.91
CA ALA A 63 -17.30 16.55 30.09
C ALA A 63 -17.62 16.63 31.59
N TRP A 64 -17.26 15.57 32.34
CA TRP A 64 -17.44 15.53 33.79
C TRP A 64 -16.62 16.58 34.52
N ILE A 65 -15.45 16.97 33.99
CA ILE A 65 -14.65 18.06 34.56
C ILE A 65 -15.40 19.38 34.53
N GLY A 66 -16.14 19.65 33.44
CA GLY A 66 -17.00 20.83 33.32
C GLY A 66 -18.16 20.82 34.33
N VAL A 67 -18.86 19.69 34.42
CA VAL A 67 -19.98 19.52 35.37
C VAL A 67 -19.50 19.65 36.83
N LEU A 68 -18.39 19.01 37.19
CA LEU A 68 -17.83 19.12 38.54
C LEU A 68 -17.34 20.54 38.85
N SER A 69 -16.85 21.28 37.86
CA SER A 69 -16.41 22.68 38.04
C SER A 69 -17.56 23.66 38.27
N SER A 70 -18.76 23.38 37.74
CA SER A 70 -19.93 24.23 38.00
C SER A 70 -20.54 23.97 39.38
N VAL A 71 -20.44 22.73 39.88
CA VAL A 71 -21.00 22.32 41.18
C VAL A 71 -20.04 22.60 42.34
N CYS A 72 -18.72 22.51 42.12
CA CYS A 72 -17.71 22.66 43.17
C CYS A 72 -16.69 23.77 42.86
N TRP A 73 -16.77 24.89 43.59
CA TRP A 73 -15.83 26.01 43.46
C TRP A 73 -14.36 25.59 43.63
N ARG A 74 -14.05 24.67 44.56
CA ARG A 74 -12.67 24.20 44.74
C ARG A 74 -12.19 23.30 43.63
N TRP A 75 -13.07 22.46 43.06
CA TRP A 75 -12.74 21.72 41.84
C TRP A 75 -12.44 22.70 40.71
N ASN A 76 -13.20 23.79 40.59
CA ASN A 76 -12.90 24.86 39.64
C ASN A 76 -11.53 25.51 39.92
N CYS A 77 -11.19 25.84 41.17
CA CYS A 77 -9.85 26.37 41.51
C CYS A 77 -8.72 25.37 41.22
N ALA A 78 -8.90 24.09 41.55
CA ALA A 78 -7.95 23.03 41.23
C ALA A 78 -7.79 22.87 39.70
N CYS A 79 -8.89 22.92 38.95
CA CYS A 79 -8.88 22.95 37.48
C CYS A 79 -8.18 24.19 36.90
N GLN A 80 -7.95 25.26 37.66
CA GLN A 80 -7.19 26.43 37.20
C GLN A 80 -5.70 26.33 37.56
N HIS A 81 -5.31 25.38 38.42
CA HIS A 81 -3.95 25.25 38.90
C HIS A 81 -3.03 24.57 37.87
N ALA A 82 -1.97 25.27 37.45
CA ALA A 82 -1.04 24.82 36.40
C ALA A 82 -0.39 23.45 36.68
N VAL A 83 -0.01 23.19 37.93
CA VAL A 83 0.68 21.93 38.34
C VAL A 83 -0.19 20.70 38.11
N ILE A 84 -1.51 20.81 38.28
CA ILE A 84 -2.45 19.70 38.09
C ILE A 84 -2.47 19.30 36.62
N TRP A 85 -2.52 20.26 35.70
CA TRP A 85 -2.47 19.99 34.27
C TRP A 85 -1.12 19.48 33.80
N GLU A 86 -0.02 19.93 34.41
CA GLU A 86 1.29 19.37 34.14
C GLU A 86 1.34 17.88 34.53
N PHE A 87 0.82 17.53 35.72
CA PHE A 87 0.72 16.15 36.17
C PHE A 87 -0.17 15.29 35.25
N VAL A 88 -1.38 15.78 34.93
CA VAL A 88 -2.32 15.12 34.02
C VAL A 88 -1.68 14.92 32.65
N SER A 89 -1.00 15.94 32.12
CA SER A 89 -0.28 15.83 30.85
C SER A 89 0.80 14.75 30.94
N LYS A 90 1.64 14.76 31.97
CA LYS A 90 2.69 13.74 32.17
C LYS A 90 2.13 12.32 32.21
N ARG A 91 0.96 12.11 32.83
CA ARG A 91 0.36 10.79 33.03
C ARG A 91 -0.49 10.29 31.87
N ILE A 92 -1.13 11.17 31.11
CA ILE A 92 -1.90 10.80 29.92
C ILE A 92 -0.97 10.65 28.71
N PHE A 93 -0.04 11.58 28.59
CA PHE A 93 0.90 11.65 27.49
C PHE A 93 2.22 10.92 27.77
N VAL A 94 2.16 9.90 28.63
CA VAL A 94 3.30 9.01 28.99
C VAL A 94 4.03 8.46 27.75
N ALA A 95 3.37 8.39 26.59
CA ALA A 95 3.98 7.82 25.39
C ALA A 95 3.86 8.61 24.07
N TYR A 96 3.23 9.80 23.97
CA TYR A 96 3.07 10.42 22.63
C TYR A 96 3.49 11.91 22.49
N PRO A 97 2.93 12.91 23.19
CA PRO A 97 3.38 14.32 23.02
C PRO A 97 4.50 14.82 23.95
N LEU A 98 4.80 14.18 25.08
CA LEU A 98 6.04 14.51 25.81
C LEU A 98 7.26 14.12 24.98
N VAL A 99 7.17 12.97 24.31
CA VAL A 99 8.13 12.53 23.29
C VAL A 99 8.17 13.55 22.14
N GLN A 100 7.06 13.99 21.55
CA GLN A 100 7.14 14.92 20.43
C GLN A 100 7.62 16.35 20.78
N ARG A 101 7.43 16.82 22.02
CA ARG A 101 7.92 18.14 22.49
C ARG A 101 9.28 18.09 23.21
N LEU A 102 9.76 16.93 23.67
CA LEU A 102 11.16 16.70 24.03
C LEU A 102 12.03 16.39 22.80
N HIS A 103 11.43 15.81 21.76
CA HIS A 103 12.12 15.40 20.53
C HIS A 103 12.10 16.53 19.49
N SER A 104 12.60 17.69 19.92
CA SER A 104 13.57 18.43 19.13
C SER A 104 14.71 17.49 18.71
N ALA A 105 14.40 16.52 17.84
CA ALA A 105 15.42 15.83 17.08
C ALA A 105 15.92 16.87 16.08
N PRO A 106 17.23 17.15 16.02
CA PRO A 106 17.75 18.15 15.10
C PRO A 106 17.33 17.76 13.69
N LEU A 107 16.56 18.65 13.06
CA LEU A 107 16.24 18.55 11.65
C LEU A 107 17.57 18.52 10.89
N ASP A 108 17.74 17.48 10.08
CA ASP A 108 18.94 17.32 9.27
C ASP A 108 19.19 18.58 8.42
N GLN A 109 20.45 18.91 8.14
CA GLN A 109 20.82 20.21 7.54
C GLN A 109 20.08 20.52 6.22
N SER A 110 19.66 19.48 5.50
CA SER A 110 18.83 19.58 4.29
C SER A 110 17.39 20.04 4.56
N ASP A 111 16.82 19.64 5.70
CA ASP A 111 15.44 19.94 6.12
C ASP A 111 15.34 21.41 6.51
N MET A 112 16.34 21.92 7.24
CA MET A 112 16.44 23.34 7.58
C MET A 112 16.56 24.24 6.34
N ARG A 113 17.32 23.82 5.31
CA ARG A 113 17.42 24.59 4.06
C ARG A 113 16.10 24.62 3.29
N LEU A 114 15.38 23.50 3.23
CA LEU A 114 14.07 23.42 2.59
C LEU A 114 13.03 24.26 3.33
N LEU A 115 13.02 24.18 4.66
CA LEU A 115 12.15 24.96 5.52
C LEU A 115 12.40 26.47 5.34
N ASN A 116 13.66 26.89 5.35
CA ASN A 116 14.05 28.29 5.09
C ASN A 116 13.63 28.77 3.69
N LYS A 117 13.67 27.90 2.67
CA LYS A 117 13.14 28.21 1.34
C LYS A 117 11.62 28.36 1.34
N MET A 118 10.88 27.48 2.02
CA MET A 118 9.42 27.57 2.12
C MET A 118 8.98 28.79 2.92
N ARG A 119 9.74 29.17 3.97
CA ARG A 119 9.56 30.40 4.75
C ARG A 119 9.69 31.65 3.87
N ARG A 120 10.67 31.68 2.94
CA ARG A 120 10.83 32.78 1.97
C ARG A 120 9.69 32.88 0.94
N LEU A 121 8.96 31.78 0.71
CA LEU A 121 7.87 31.71 -0.26
C LEU A 121 6.49 32.00 0.35
N GLY A 122 6.41 32.42 1.61
CA GLY A 122 5.15 32.85 2.25
C GLY A 122 4.14 31.73 2.52
N ALA A 123 4.60 30.47 2.59
CA ALA A 123 3.72 29.37 2.98
C ALA A 123 3.25 29.57 4.44
N PRO A 124 1.94 29.45 4.74
CA PRO A 124 1.38 29.81 6.03
C PRO A 124 1.92 28.92 7.15
N GLU A 125 2.52 29.57 8.15
CA GLU A 125 3.12 28.99 9.34
C GLU A 125 2.04 28.38 10.24
N GLN A 126 1.85 27.06 10.19
CA GLN A 126 1.14 26.35 11.28
C GLN A 126 2.00 25.34 12.04
N PHE A 127 3.28 25.17 11.68
CA PHE A 127 4.15 24.27 12.43
C PHE A 127 5.58 24.81 12.47
N ILE A 128 6.17 24.82 13.67
CA ILE A 128 7.55 25.16 14.03
C ILE A 128 7.75 26.65 14.40
N THR A 129 7.15 27.06 15.52
CA THR A 129 7.81 28.04 16.39
C THR A 129 9.07 27.38 16.96
N GLN A 130 10.22 27.84 16.47
CA GLN A 130 11.49 27.67 17.15
C GLN A 130 11.36 28.45 18.47
N HIS A 131 10.96 27.77 19.55
CA HIS A 131 11.03 28.39 20.88
C HIS A 131 12.50 28.45 21.24
N ASP A 132 12.98 29.65 21.56
CA ASP A 132 14.24 29.81 22.24
C ASP A 132 14.24 28.90 23.46
N THR A 133 15.28 28.07 23.60
CA THR A 133 15.43 27.11 24.70
C THR A 133 15.47 27.76 26.09
N MET A 134 15.44 29.09 26.16
CA MET A 134 15.43 29.89 27.38
C MET A 134 14.01 30.30 27.85
N GLU A 135 12.97 30.17 27.03
CA GLU A 135 11.61 30.48 27.49
C GLU A 135 10.98 29.27 28.21
N PRO A 136 10.53 29.41 29.47
CA PRO A 136 9.83 28.34 30.17
C PRO A 136 8.54 28.00 29.41
N LEU A 137 8.38 26.73 29.04
CA LEU A 137 7.17 26.26 28.37
C LEU A 137 5.94 26.65 29.19
N ILE A 138 5.01 27.39 28.56
CA ILE A 138 3.74 27.76 29.17
C ILE A 138 3.06 26.46 29.64
N ALA A 139 2.70 26.41 30.93
CA ALA A 139 2.05 25.25 31.51
C ALA A 139 0.78 24.88 30.71
N PRO A 140 0.53 23.58 30.45
CA PRO A 140 -0.63 23.17 29.70
C PRO A 140 -1.91 23.63 30.40
N THR A 141 -2.86 24.18 29.65
CA THR A 141 -4.20 24.53 30.13
C THR A 141 -5.19 23.42 29.74
N ASN A 142 -6.37 23.39 30.37
CA ASN A 142 -7.47 22.49 29.96
C ASN A 142 -7.73 22.56 28.44
N ARG A 143 -7.73 23.76 27.85
CA ARG A 143 -7.95 23.97 26.42
C ARG A 143 -6.85 23.34 25.55
N THR A 144 -5.58 23.46 25.96
CA THR A 144 -4.47 22.85 25.19
C THR A 144 -4.48 21.33 25.32
N LEU A 145 -4.84 20.80 26.49
CA LEU A 145 -4.94 19.36 26.71
C LEU A 145 -6.09 18.73 25.91
N ARG A 146 -7.28 19.35 25.87
CA ARG A 146 -8.41 18.92 25.05
C ARG A 146 -8.04 18.83 23.57
N LYS A 147 -7.46 19.90 23.02
CA LYS A 147 -6.98 19.94 21.62
C LYS A 147 -5.97 18.83 21.34
N ALA A 148 -4.98 18.66 22.21
CA ALA A 148 -3.97 17.61 22.06
C ALA A 148 -4.58 16.19 22.10
N MET A 149 -5.62 15.98 22.92
CA MET A 149 -6.32 14.70 22.95
C MET A 149 -7.20 14.46 21.74
N GLU A 150 -7.88 15.49 21.21
CA GLU A 150 -8.62 15.40 19.95
C GLU A 150 -7.68 15.02 18.79
N GLU A 151 -6.49 15.62 18.73
CA GLU A 151 -5.45 15.27 17.76
C GLU A 151 -4.98 13.82 17.92
N VAL A 152 -4.73 13.36 19.16
CA VAL A 152 -4.34 11.95 19.42
C VAL A 152 -5.47 10.99 19.05
N ARG A 153 -6.74 11.33 19.34
CA ARG A 153 -7.89 10.51 18.93
C ARG A 153 -8.00 10.41 17.42
N HIS A 154 -7.90 11.55 16.71
CA HIS A 154 -7.91 11.57 15.25
C HIS A 154 -6.74 10.76 14.67
N TYR A 155 -5.55 10.87 15.27
CA TYR A 155 -4.38 10.08 14.90
C TYR A 155 -4.60 8.58 15.10
N LEU A 156 -5.14 8.17 16.25
CA LEU A 156 -5.44 6.76 16.55
C LEU A 156 -6.51 6.18 15.61
N GLN A 157 -7.55 6.95 15.28
CA GLN A 157 -8.56 6.56 14.28
C GLN A 157 -7.94 6.43 12.87
N SER A 158 -7.11 7.39 12.48
CA SER A 158 -6.41 7.34 11.19
C SER A 158 -5.45 6.15 11.13
N ARG A 159 -4.76 5.85 12.24
CA ARG A 159 -3.86 4.70 12.36
C ARG A 159 -4.60 3.37 12.31
N SER A 160 -5.72 3.21 13.01
CA SER A 160 -6.50 1.97 12.97
C SER A 160 -7.07 1.72 11.57
N TYR A 161 -7.52 2.78 10.89
CA TYR A 161 -7.93 2.71 9.49
C TYR A 161 -6.77 2.36 8.56
N TYR A 162 -5.59 2.96 8.75
CA TYR A 162 -4.39 2.61 8.01
C TYR A 162 -4.02 1.14 8.17
N GLU A 163 -4.02 0.61 9.40
CA GLU A 163 -3.75 -0.79 9.69
C GLU A 163 -4.79 -1.70 9.03
N TYR A 164 -6.06 -1.31 9.01
CA TYR A 164 -7.12 -2.01 8.27
C TYR A 164 -6.83 -2.06 6.76
N VAL A 165 -6.50 -0.92 6.15
CA VAL A 165 -6.16 -0.85 4.72
C VAL A 165 -4.93 -1.70 4.41
N GLN A 166 -3.89 -1.67 5.24
CA GLN A 166 -2.69 -2.49 5.02
C GLN A 166 -2.99 -3.99 5.11
N ARG A 167 -3.87 -4.43 6.02
CA ARG A 167 -4.31 -5.83 6.08
C ARG A 167 -5.07 -6.25 4.83
N ARG A 168 -5.92 -5.37 4.27
CA ARG A 168 -6.71 -5.67 3.07
C ARG A 168 -5.98 -5.41 1.75
N ARG A 169 -4.88 -4.65 1.77
CA ARG A 169 -4.10 -4.26 0.59
C ARG A 169 -3.74 -5.46 -0.29
N VAL A 170 -3.16 -6.51 0.31
CA VAL A 170 -2.74 -7.70 -0.44
C VAL A 170 -3.92 -8.34 -1.15
N PHE A 171 -5.05 -8.52 -0.46
CA PHE A 171 -6.25 -9.09 -1.05
C PHE A 171 -6.77 -8.24 -2.23
N VAL A 172 -6.91 -6.93 -2.05
CA VAL A 172 -7.40 -6.02 -3.11
C VAL A 172 -6.50 -6.05 -4.34
N LEU A 173 -5.17 -5.94 -4.15
CA LEU A 173 -4.22 -5.97 -5.26
C LEU A 173 -4.24 -7.30 -6.00
N GLN A 174 -4.37 -8.42 -5.27
CA GLN A 174 -4.43 -9.74 -5.88
C GLN A 174 -5.76 -9.98 -6.62
N MET A 175 -6.88 -9.43 -6.15
CA MET A 175 -8.15 -9.48 -6.88
C MET A 175 -8.05 -8.74 -8.22
N PHE A 176 -7.46 -7.55 -8.24
CA PHE A 176 -7.19 -6.84 -9.49
C PHE A 176 -6.20 -7.61 -10.39
N LEU A 177 -5.22 -8.30 -9.81
CA LEU A 177 -4.31 -9.15 -10.59
C LEU A 177 -5.05 -10.35 -11.20
N SER A 178 -5.96 -11.00 -10.48
CA SER A 178 -6.82 -12.06 -11.04
C SER A 178 -7.67 -11.54 -12.19
N TRP A 179 -8.22 -10.32 -12.07
CA TRP A 179 -8.96 -9.66 -13.14
C TRP A 179 -8.09 -9.35 -14.36
N ALA A 180 -6.86 -8.89 -14.15
CA ALA A 180 -5.88 -8.65 -15.21
C ALA A 180 -5.55 -9.95 -15.95
N LEU A 181 -5.29 -11.03 -15.21
CA LEU A 181 -4.98 -12.35 -15.77
C LEU A 181 -6.16 -12.94 -16.53
N LEU A 182 -7.39 -12.79 -16.02
CA LEU A 182 -8.59 -13.20 -16.72
C LEU A 182 -8.73 -12.45 -18.05
N SER A 183 -8.65 -11.11 -18.01
CA SER A 183 -8.75 -10.25 -19.19
C SER A 183 -7.69 -10.61 -20.24
N PHE A 184 -6.46 -10.87 -19.80
CA PHE A 184 -5.37 -11.30 -20.67
C PHE A 184 -5.61 -12.69 -21.27
N SER A 185 -6.10 -13.65 -20.47
CA SER A 185 -6.42 -15.00 -20.96
C SER A 185 -7.56 -14.99 -21.98
N LEU A 186 -8.58 -14.17 -21.76
CA LEU A 186 -9.68 -13.97 -22.71
C LEU A 186 -9.19 -13.25 -23.96
N PHE A 187 -8.28 -12.27 -23.85
CA PHE A 187 -7.62 -11.67 -25.01
C PHE A 187 -6.90 -12.73 -25.86
N LEU A 188 -6.11 -13.62 -25.24
CA LEU A 188 -5.45 -14.70 -25.97
C LEU A 188 -6.45 -15.68 -26.58
N GLY A 189 -7.51 -16.06 -25.85
CA GLY A 189 -8.55 -16.94 -26.39
C GLY A 189 -9.28 -16.32 -27.59
N THR A 190 -9.67 -15.06 -27.50
CA THR A 190 -10.36 -14.34 -28.58
C THR A 190 -9.45 -14.11 -29.79
N THR A 191 -8.15 -13.82 -29.58
CA THR A 191 -7.19 -13.71 -30.69
C THR A 191 -7.00 -15.04 -31.42
N VAL A 192 -6.87 -16.17 -30.70
CA VAL A 192 -6.84 -17.51 -31.31
C VAL A 192 -8.08 -17.78 -32.15
N CYS A 193 -9.28 -17.55 -31.61
CA CYS A 193 -10.54 -17.75 -32.34
C CYS A 193 -10.65 -16.85 -33.57
N SER A 194 -10.27 -15.58 -33.45
CA SER A 194 -10.31 -14.62 -34.56
C SER A 194 -9.31 -14.98 -35.67
N ALA A 195 -8.12 -15.47 -35.31
CA ALA A 195 -7.08 -15.84 -36.25
C ALA A 195 -7.39 -17.15 -37.01
N GLU A 196 -8.13 -18.07 -36.39
CA GLU A 196 -8.62 -19.30 -37.05
C GLU A 196 -9.97 -19.11 -37.76
N GLY A 197 -10.59 -17.93 -37.68
CA GLY A 197 -11.88 -17.66 -38.33
C GLY A 197 -13.08 -18.35 -37.67
N VAL A 198 -13.00 -18.68 -36.38
CA VAL A 198 -14.12 -19.29 -35.63
C VAL A 198 -15.22 -18.24 -35.43
N ALA A 199 -16.34 -18.41 -36.13
CA ALA A 199 -17.46 -17.48 -36.13
C ALA A 199 -18.33 -17.59 -34.85
N LEU A 200 -17.83 -17.12 -33.72
CA LEU A 200 -18.61 -16.90 -32.48
C LEU A 200 -19.16 -15.47 -32.39
N GLY A 201 -19.53 -14.88 -33.54
CA GLY A 201 -20.06 -13.53 -33.64
C GLY A 201 -19.11 -12.44 -33.11
N ALA A 202 -19.67 -11.40 -32.47
CA ALA A 202 -18.92 -10.25 -31.98
C ALA A 202 -17.86 -10.58 -30.90
N LEU A 203 -18.00 -11.71 -30.21
CA LEU A 203 -17.10 -12.13 -29.13
C LEU A 203 -15.71 -12.54 -29.65
N CYS A 204 -15.61 -13.01 -30.90
CA CYS A 204 -14.35 -13.40 -31.53
C CYS A 204 -13.92 -12.42 -32.63
N SER A 205 -14.16 -11.12 -32.38
CA SER A 205 -13.71 -10.03 -33.23
C SER A 205 -12.35 -9.48 -32.77
N PRO A 206 -11.54 -8.90 -33.68
CA PRO A 206 -10.31 -8.21 -33.30
C PRO A 206 -10.57 -7.01 -32.38
N SER A 207 -11.71 -6.32 -32.51
CA SER A 207 -12.08 -5.21 -31.62
C SER A 207 -12.29 -5.67 -30.18
N MET A 208 -12.92 -6.83 -29.97
CA MET A 208 -13.08 -7.42 -28.63
C MET A 208 -11.72 -7.83 -28.05
N ALA A 209 -10.83 -8.41 -28.86
CA ALA A 209 -9.48 -8.72 -28.43
C ALA A 209 -8.74 -7.45 -27.95
N PHE A 210 -8.74 -6.37 -28.74
CA PHE A 210 -8.15 -5.10 -28.31
C PHE A 210 -8.81 -4.55 -27.05
N SER A 211 -10.14 -4.62 -26.92
CA SER A 211 -10.84 -4.19 -25.70
C SER A 211 -10.36 -4.95 -24.46
N LEU A 212 -10.24 -6.28 -24.53
CA LEU A 212 -9.72 -7.11 -23.44
C LEU A 212 -8.25 -6.81 -23.10
N LEU A 213 -7.45 -6.49 -24.12
CA LEU A 213 -6.06 -6.07 -23.94
C LEU A 213 -5.99 -4.72 -23.20
N TRP A 214 -6.81 -3.75 -23.61
CA TRP A 214 -6.92 -2.45 -22.92
C TRP A 214 -7.40 -2.62 -21.47
N MET A 215 -8.36 -3.50 -21.22
CA MET A 215 -8.80 -3.84 -19.85
C MET A 215 -7.66 -4.41 -19.01
N THR A 216 -6.78 -5.22 -19.61
CA THR A 216 -5.57 -5.73 -18.96
C THR A 216 -4.64 -4.57 -18.59
N TYR A 217 -4.33 -3.65 -19.51
CA TYR A 217 -3.46 -2.52 -19.24
C TYR A 217 -4.03 -1.57 -18.18
N LEU A 218 -5.32 -1.25 -18.27
CA LEU A 218 -6.01 -0.44 -17.27
C LEU A 218 -5.94 -1.09 -15.90
N SER A 219 -6.18 -2.41 -15.80
CA SER A 219 -6.09 -3.13 -14.53
C SER A 219 -4.68 -3.09 -13.92
N ILE A 220 -3.62 -3.23 -14.72
CA ILE A 220 -2.23 -3.12 -14.25
C ILE A 220 -1.94 -1.70 -13.74
N VAL A 221 -2.36 -0.67 -14.48
CA VAL A 221 -2.22 0.73 -14.06
C VAL A 221 -2.97 0.97 -12.75
N THR A 222 -4.20 0.47 -12.64
CA THR A 222 -5.00 0.55 -11.40
C THR A 222 -4.30 -0.16 -10.24
N ILE A 223 -3.70 -1.33 -10.44
CA ILE A 223 -2.91 -2.03 -9.39
C ILE A 223 -1.77 -1.14 -8.90
N VAL A 224 -1.00 -0.55 -9.81
CA VAL A 224 0.15 0.32 -9.45
C VAL A 224 -0.32 1.56 -8.70
N ILE A 225 -1.35 2.25 -9.20
CA ILE A 225 -1.91 3.44 -8.56
C ILE A 225 -2.51 3.09 -7.19
N ALA A 226 -3.34 2.05 -7.11
CA ALA A 226 -3.96 1.61 -5.86
C ALA A 226 -2.90 1.22 -4.82
N ASN A 227 -1.81 0.59 -5.25
CA ASN A 227 -0.68 0.25 -4.38
C ASN A 227 -0.03 1.51 -3.77
N VAL A 228 0.26 2.52 -4.61
CA VAL A 228 0.82 3.80 -4.16
C VAL A 228 -0.16 4.53 -3.25
N VAL A 229 -1.44 4.59 -3.59
CA VAL A 229 -2.48 5.24 -2.79
C VAL A 229 -2.64 4.54 -1.43
N MET A 230 -2.72 3.21 -1.39
CA MET A 230 -2.87 2.47 -0.12
C MET A 230 -1.67 2.65 0.81
N GLU A 231 -0.47 2.79 0.25
CA GLU A 231 0.77 2.98 1.01
C GLU A 231 1.02 4.44 1.43
N THR A 232 0.55 5.42 0.66
CA THR A 232 0.86 6.85 0.90
C THR A 232 -0.30 7.65 1.45
N HIS A 233 -1.53 7.41 1.01
CA HIS A 233 -2.68 8.28 1.30
C HIS A 233 -3.23 8.07 2.71
N PHE A 234 -3.20 6.83 3.19
CA PHE A 234 -3.80 6.47 4.48
C PHE A 234 -2.82 6.51 5.66
N GLU A 235 -1.52 6.74 5.44
CA GLU A 235 -0.58 6.90 6.57
C GLU A 235 -1.02 8.09 7.45
N PRO A 236 -1.03 7.97 8.79
CA PRO A 236 -1.52 9.01 9.70
C PRO A 236 -0.53 10.19 9.88
N LYS A 237 0.36 10.39 8.91
CA LYS A 237 1.39 11.45 8.90
C LYS A 237 0.98 12.60 7.96
N PRO A 238 1.51 13.82 8.12
CA PRO A 238 1.21 14.92 7.20
C PRO A 238 1.71 14.64 5.78
N LEU A 239 1.02 15.20 4.78
CA LEU A 239 1.20 14.91 3.35
C LEU A 239 2.66 15.05 2.87
N PHE A 240 3.33 16.16 3.21
CA PHE A 240 4.72 16.38 2.77
C PHE A 240 5.70 15.35 3.33
N TYR A 241 5.54 14.96 4.60
CA TYR A 241 6.39 13.94 5.20
C TYR A 241 6.16 12.58 4.54
N ARG A 242 4.90 12.22 4.27
CA ARG A 242 4.54 10.98 3.57
C ARG A 242 5.14 10.93 2.17
N LEU A 243 4.97 12.00 1.39
CA LEU A 243 5.53 12.10 0.04
C LEU A 243 7.06 12.01 0.05
N ARG A 244 7.72 12.63 1.03
CA ARG A 244 9.18 12.55 1.13
C ARG A 244 9.67 11.14 1.46
N LYS A 245 9.04 10.49 2.45
CA LYS A 245 9.35 9.11 2.84
C LYS A 245 9.15 8.15 1.66
N ASN A 246 8.04 8.30 0.94
CA ASN A 246 7.65 7.39 -0.13
C ASN A 246 8.04 7.88 -1.54
N LYS A 247 8.86 8.94 -1.63
CA LYS A 247 9.40 9.47 -2.89
C LYS A 247 10.01 8.41 -3.81
N PRO A 248 10.87 7.48 -3.35
CA PRO A 248 11.45 6.48 -4.25
C PRO A 248 10.40 5.51 -4.80
N LEU A 249 9.38 5.16 -4.01
CA LEU A 249 8.27 4.33 -4.46
C LEU A 249 7.48 5.04 -5.56
N ILE A 250 7.08 6.30 -5.31
CA ILE A 250 6.29 7.11 -6.25
C ILE A 250 7.05 7.28 -7.56
N ILE A 251 8.33 7.65 -7.51
CA ILE A 251 9.17 7.83 -8.70
C ILE A 251 9.28 6.51 -9.46
N ARG A 252 9.62 5.39 -8.80
CA ARG A 252 9.76 4.08 -9.47
C ARG A 252 8.44 3.63 -10.11
N SER A 253 7.31 3.81 -9.43
CA SER A 253 5.99 3.48 -9.98
C SER A 253 5.60 4.37 -11.16
N ALA A 254 5.87 5.68 -11.07
CA ALA A 254 5.57 6.63 -12.15
C ALA A 254 6.43 6.35 -13.38
N THR A 255 7.74 6.13 -13.19
CA THR A 255 8.64 5.72 -14.27
C THR A 255 8.19 4.39 -14.88
N GLY A 256 7.79 3.41 -14.06
CA GLY A 256 7.26 2.14 -14.54
C GLY A 256 6.00 2.30 -15.41
N ILE A 257 5.07 3.17 -15.01
CA ILE A 257 3.87 3.48 -15.80
C ILE A 257 4.25 4.18 -17.12
N ILE A 258 5.12 5.19 -17.08
CA ILE A 258 5.55 5.92 -18.29
C ILE A 258 6.25 4.99 -19.28
N VAL A 259 7.17 4.15 -18.80
CA VAL A 259 7.86 3.15 -19.62
C VAL A 259 6.87 2.14 -20.18
N GLY A 260 5.90 1.67 -19.38
CA GLY A 260 4.84 0.77 -19.85
C GLY A 260 3.96 1.41 -20.93
N ILE A 261 3.60 2.69 -20.78
CA ILE A 261 2.84 3.42 -21.79
C ILE A 261 3.66 3.54 -23.08
N ALA A 262 4.92 3.95 -22.99
CA ALA A 262 5.77 4.16 -24.17
C ALA A 262 6.13 2.84 -24.89
N CYS A 263 6.38 1.75 -24.16
CA CYS A 263 6.88 0.50 -24.71
C CYS A 263 5.78 -0.53 -25.04
N ILE A 264 4.59 -0.37 -24.48
CA ILE A 264 3.49 -1.35 -24.63
C ILE A 264 2.24 -0.65 -25.17
N ALA A 265 1.66 0.28 -24.41
CA ALA A 265 0.37 0.88 -24.76
C ALA A 265 0.43 1.64 -26.10
N PHE A 266 1.48 2.44 -26.31
CA PHE A 266 1.65 3.22 -27.53
C PHE A 266 1.86 2.33 -28.77
N PRO A 267 2.77 1.33 -28.78
CA PRO A 267 2.83 0.32 -29.84
C PRO A 267 1.51 -0.38 -30.10
N THR A 268 0.78 -0.76 -29.06
CA THR A 268 -0.51 -1.46 -29.24
C THR A 268 -1.56 -0.56 -29.87
N LEU A 269 -1.57 0.72 -29.54
CA LEU A 269 -2.43 1.73 -30.15
C LEU A 269 -2.05 1.96 -31.62
N LEU A 270 -0.76 2.05 -31.93
CA LEU A 270 -0.29 2.14 -33.32
C LEU A 270 -0.68 0.90 -34.13
N VAL A 271 -0.53 -0.30 -33.56
CA VAL A 271 -0.99 -1.55 -34.19
C VAL A 271 -2.50 -1.50 -34.44
N GLN A 272 -3.30 -1.11 -33.46
CA GLN A 272 -4.75 -1.01 -33.59
C GLN A 272 -5.16 0.00 -34.68
N ILE A 273 -4.52 1.17 -34.73
CA ILE A 273 -4.75 2.17 -35.77
C ILE A 273 -4.35 1.60 -37.14
N ASN A 274 -3.20 0.92 -37.24
CA ASN A 274 -2.75 0.33 -38.51
C ASN A 274 -3.70 -0.76 -39.00
N PHE A 275 -4.29 -1.54 -38.09
CA PHE A 275 -5.31 -2.54 -38.42
C PHE A 275 -6.61 -1.93 -38.93
N ALA A 276 -6.99 -0.75 -38.44
CA ALA A 276 -8.23 -0.07 -38.82
C ALA A 276 -8.13 0.73 -40.13
N ARG A 277 -6.93 0.96 -40.65
CA ARG A 277 -6.70 1.71 -41.88
C ARG A 277 -6.76 0.82 -43.11
N GLU A 278 -7.23 1.40 -44.22
CA GLU A 278 -7.14 0.80 -45.55
C GLU A 278 -5.68 0.79 -46.05
N GLU A 279 -5.02 1.95 -46.01
CA GLU A 279 -3.59 2.08 -46.28
C GLU A 279 -2.76 1.94 -44.99
N ARG A 280 -2.04 0.82 -44.87
CA ARG A 280 -1.19 0.52 -43.72
C ARG A 280 0.14 1.26 -43.82
N PHE A 281 0.60 1.82 -42.71
CA PHE A 281 1.96 2.36 -42.60
C PHE A 281 2.96 1.24 -42.24
N PRO A 282 4.28 1.48 -42.41
CA PRO A 282 5.30 0.47 -42.13
C PRO A 282 5.18 -0.06 -40.70
N TRP A 283 5.07 -1.38 -40.58
CA TRP A 283 4.87 -2.05 -39.29
C TRP A 283 6.01 -1.78 -38.31
N LEU A 284 7.22 -1.54 -38.82
CA LEU A 284 8.37 -1.14 -38.04
C LEU A 284 8.12 0.12 -37.19
N LEU A 285 7.28 1.05 -37.67
CA LEU A 285 6.96 2.28 -36.93
C LEU A 285 6.18 1.97 -35.64
N CYS A 286 5.38 0.90 -35.62
CA CYS A 286 4.70 0.44 -34.40
C CYS A 286 5.70 -0.03 -33.32
N GLY A 287 6.85 -0.57 -33.75
CA GLY A 287 7.88 -1.15 -32.87
C GLY A 287 9.01 -0.20 -32.47
N ILE A 288 9.04 1.02 -33.00
CA ILE A 288 10.19 1.91 -32.81
C ILE A 288 10.39 2.27 -31.34
N THR A 289 9.31 2.46 -30.57
CA THR A 289 9.43 2.88 -29.18
C THR A 289 10.04 1.82 -28.26
N PRO A 290 9.60 0.53 -28.26
CA PRO A 290 10.28 -0.48 -27.45
C PRO A 290 11.69 -0.77 -27.97
N MET A 291 11.94 -0.70 -29.29
CA MET A 291 13.30 -0.85 -29.83
C MET A 291 14.24 0.24 -29.31
N VAL A 292 13.85 1.51 -29.42
CA VAL A 292 14.65 2.64 -28.91
C VAL A 292 14.81 2.52 -27.39
N SER A 293 13.77 2.14 -26.67
CA SER A 293 13.86 1.96 -25.21
C SER A 293 14.85 0.87 -24.81
N LEU A 294 14.81 -0.29 -25.46
CA LEU A 294 15.74 -1.40 -25.19
C LEU A 294 17.17 -1.03 -25.60
N CYS A 295 17.37 -0.35 -26.73
CA CYS A 295 18.68 0.14 -27.15
C CYS A 295 19.25 1.19 -26.19
N MET A 296 18.43 2.12 -25.71
CA MET A 296 18.84 3.13 -24.72
C MET A 296 19.16 2.49 -23.38
N TRP A 297 18.39 1.50 -22.94
CA TRP A 297 18.71 0.73 -21.75
C TRP A 297 20.01 -0.04 -21.91
N GLN A 298 20.23 -0.68 -23.06
CA GLN A 298 21.49 -1.35 -23.38
C GLN A 298 22.68 -0.39 -23.34
N LEU A 299 22.53 0.80 -23.93
CA LEU A 299 23.56 1.84 -23.91
C LEU A 299 23.86 2.28 -22.49
N TYR A 300 22.83 2.47 -21.67
CA TYR A 300 22.99 2.80 -20.24
C TYR A 300 23.74 1.71 -19.48
N VAL A 301 23.38 0.43 -19.68
CA VAL A 301 24.05 -0.70 -19.02
C VAL A 301 25.50 -0.81 -19.46
N LEU A 302 25.75 -0.65 -20.76
CA LEU A 302 27.08 -0.75 -21.34
C LEU A 302 27.99 0.36 -20.82
N LEU A 303 27.51 1.60 -20.74
CA LEU A 303 28.29 2.74 -20.25
C LEU A 303 28.48 2.73 -18.72
N SER A 304 27.45 2.33 -17.96
CA SER A 304 27.46 2.45 -16.49
C SER A 304 28.10 1.27 -15.78
N TYR A 305 27.96 0.04 -16.32
CA TYR A 305 28.36 -1.18 -15.65
C TYR A 305 29.45 -1.93 -16.43
N VAL A 306 29.22 -2.21 -17.72
CA VAL A 306 30.13 -3.05 -18.50
C VAL A 306 31.44 -2.33 -18.83
N ALA A 307 31.41 -1.08 -19.28
CA ALA A 307 32.61 -0.37 -19.69
C ALA A 307 33.64 -0.17 -18.56
N PRO A 308 33.26 0.19 -17.31
CA PRO A 308 34.19 0.19 -16.19
C PRO A 308 34.79 -1.19 -15.89
N GLU A 309 33.98 -2.24 -15.85
CA GLU A 309 34.43 -3.61 -15.56
C GLU A 309 35.37 -4.14 -16.64
N VAL A 310 35.06 -3.93 -17.91
CA VAL A 310 35.92 -4.31 -19.05
C VAL A 310 37.27 -3.59 -18.96
N LYS A 311 37.29 -2.30 -18.63
CA LYS A 311 38.55 -1.55 -18.45
C LYS A 311 39.40 -2.16 -17.33
N GLN A 312 38.78 -2.53 -16.21
CA GLN A 312 39.48 -3.20 -15.11
C GLN A 312 40.00 -4.58 -15.54
N HIS A 313 39.18 -5.39 -16.20
CA HIS A 313 39.58 -6.72 -16.67
C HIS A 313 40.71 -6.66 -17.72
N ILE A 314 40.68 -5.69 -18.64
CA ILE A 314 41.78 -5.47 -19.60
C ILE A 314 43.06 -5.10 -18.85
N HIS A 315 42.96 -4.28 -17.80
CA HIS A 315 44.13 -3.93 -16.99
C HIS A 315 44.71 -5.15 -16.26
N GLU A 316 43.86 -6.01 -15.69
CA GLU A 316 44.25 -7.26 -15.04
C GLU A 316 44.82 -8.29 -16.03
N GLN A 317 44.28 -8.39 -17.25
CA GLN A 317 44.81 -9.30 -18.27
C GLN A 317 46.15 -8.84 -18.84
N ARG A 318 46.43 -7.53 -18.83
CA ARG A 318 47.77 -7.02 -19.19
C ARG A 318 48.85 -7.43 -18.18
N THR A 319 48.50 -7.64 -16.92
CA THR A 319 49.46 -8.06 -15.89
C THR A 319 49.61 -9.59 -15.80
N GLY A 320 48.60 -10.35 -16.23
CA GLY A 320 48.72 -11.80 -16.42
C GLY A 320 47.59 -12.37 -17.28
N PHE A 321 47.95 -13.07 -18.37
CA PHE A 321 46.97 -13.69 -19.24
C PHE A 321 46.30 -14.88 -18.56
N ARG A 322 45.01 -14.74 -18.24
CA ARG A 322 44.19 -15.78 -17.59
C ARG A 322 42.95 -16.05 -18.44
N PRO A 323 43.00 -17.03 -19.37
CA PRO A 323 41.90 -17.28 -20.31
C PRO A 323 40.61 -17.71 -19.60
N MET A 324 40.71 -18.43 -18.48
CA MET A 324 39.54 -18.84 -17.70
C MET A 324 38.77 -17.65 -17.13
N ALA A 325 39.47 -16.59 -16.69
CA ALA A 325 38.84 -15.38 -16.17
C ALA A 325 38.07 -14.64 -17.28
N ILE A 326 38.63 -14.59 -18.50
CA ILE A 326 37.95 -14.03 -19.68
C ILE A 326 36.67 -14.83 -19.98
N MET A 327 36.73 -16.17 -19.95
CA MET A 327 35.55 -16.99 -20.21
C MET A 327 34.46 -16.78 -19.14
N THR A 328 34.83 -16.75 -17.85
CA THR A 328 33.85 -16.47 -16.78
C THR A 328 33.27 -15.07 -16.89
N PHE A 329 34.08 -14.08 -17.27
CA PHE A 329 33.62 -12.71 -17.48
C PHE A 329 32.65 -12.61 -18.66
N LEU A 330 32.93 -13.29 -19.78
CA LEU A 330 32.00 -13.34 -20.90
C LEU A 330 30.67 -13.97 -20.48
N LEU A 331 30.71 -15.11 -19.78
CA LEU A 331 29.52 -15.81 -19.29
C LEU A 331 28.70 -14.96 -18.32
N SER A 332 29.33 -14.23 -17.40
CA SER A 332 28.63 -13.35 -16.45
C SER A 332 27.99 -12.14 -17.13
N ASN A 333 28.50 -11.73 -18.30
CA ASN A 333 27.97 -10.60 -19.06
C ASN A 333 26.90 -10.98 -20.09
N VAL A 334 26.67 -12.27 -20.37
CA VAL A 334 25.61 -12.74 -21.28
C VAL A 334 24.22 -12.16 -20.95
N PRO A 335 23.78 -12.10 -19.67
CA PRO A 335 22.48 -11.50 -19.31
C PRO A 335 22.32 -10.06 -19.79
N TYR A 336 23.41 -9.29 -19.84
CA TYR A 336 23.38 -7.91 -20.28
C TYR A 336 23.19 -7.76 -21.79
N VAL A 337 23.33 -8.80 -22.61
CA VAL A 337 23.13 -8.72 -24.08
C VAL A 337 21.67 -9.00 -24.47
N TYR A 338 20.88 -9.64 -23.60
CA TYR A 338 19.48 -9.97 -23.87
C TYR A 338 18.61 -8.78 -24.32
N PRO A 339 18.73 -7.56 -23.75
CA PRO A 339 17.89 -6.44 -24.19
C PRO A 339 18.09 -6.10 -25.67
N ALA A 340 19.34 -6.16 -26.15
CA ALA A 340 19.65 -5.99 -27.56
C ALA A 340 19.09 -7.13 -28.42
N PHE A 341 19.18 -8.37 -27.94
CA PHE A 341 18.56 -9.51 -28.62
C PHE A 341 17.03 -9.40 -28.70
N PHE A 342 16.37 -8.88 -27.66
CA PHE A 342 14.94 -8.60 -27.69
C PHE A 342 14.59 -7.43 -28.63
N ALA A 343 15.43 -6.40 -28.74
CA ALA A 343 15.25 -5.36 -29.74
C ALA A 343 15.35 -5.92 -31.16
N GLY A 344 16.33 -6.79 -31.41
CA GLY A 344 16.46 -7.54 -32.67
C GLY A 344 15.27 -8.47 -32.94
N THR A 345 14.72 -9.09 -31.90
CA THR A 345 13.51 -9.92 -31.99
C THR A 345 12.31 -9.09 -32.43
N ILE A 346 12.08 -7.94 -31.81
CA ILE A 346 10.99 -7.02 -32.17
C ILE A 346 11.14 -6.57 -33.63
N PHE A 347 12.35 -6.19 -34.04
CA PHE A 347 12.65 -5.85 -35.42
C PHE A 347 12.28 -6.99 -36.38
N CYS A 348 12.74 -8.22 -36.09
CA CYS A 348 12.46 -9.38 -36.92
C CYS A 348 10.97 -9.72 -36.98
N ILE A 349 10.23 -9.58 -35.87
CA ILE A 349 8.77 -9.80 -35.84
C ILE A 349 8.06 -8.81 -36.76
N PHE A 350 8.38 -7.51 -36.68
CA PHE A 350 7.75 -6.53 -37.56
C PHE A 350 8.15 -6.70 -39.02
N GLN A 351 9.40 -7.07 -39.30
CA GLN A 351 9.85 -7.42 -40.65
C GLN A 351 9.11 -8.65 -41.21
N TYR A 352 8.86 -9.67 -40.38
CA TYR A 352 8.05 -10.81 -40.76
C TYR A 352 6.60 -10.41 -41.07
N VAL A 353 6.01 -9.50 -40.31
CA VAL A 353 4.65 -9.01 -40.56
C VAL A 353 4.57 -8.20 -41.86
N GLU A 354 5.63 -7.47 -42.21
CA GLU A 354 5.66 -6.59 -43.39
C GLU A 354 6.04 -7.33 -44.68
N HIS A 355 7.12 -8.10 -44.67
CA HIS A 355 7.69 -8.74 -45.86
C HIS A 355 7.44 -10.26 -45.92
N GLY A 356 6.95 -10.85 -44.83
CA GLY A 356 6.94 -12.30 -44.67
C GLY A 356 8.36 -12.87 -44.55
N GLY A 357 8.48 -14.19 -44.67
CA GLY A 357 9.77 -14.88 -44.70
C GLY A 357 10.12 -15.60 -43.40
N ARG A 358 10.41 -16.89 -43.54
CA ARG A 358 10.71 -17.79 -42.42
C ARG A 358 11.99 -17.41 -41.66
N MET A 359 12.97 -16.80 -42.33
CA MET A 359 14.24 -16.40 -41.71
C MET A 359 14.06 -15.40 -40.56
N TYR A 360 13.15 -14.42 -40.72
CA TYR A 360 12.86 -13.46 -39.67
C TYR A 360 12.21 -14.12 -38.45
N VAL A 361 11.31 -15.08 -38.67
CA VAL A 361 10.67 -15.87 -37.61
C VAL A 361 11.73 -16.66 -36.83
N LEU A 362 12.62 -17.37 -37.54
CA LEU A 362 13.68 -18.16 -36.90
C LEU A 362 14.62 -17.29 -36.06
N LEU A 363 15.02 -16.11 -36.56
CA LEU A 363 15.85 -15.17 -35.81
C LEU A 363 15.13 -14.59 -34.58
N ALA A 364 13.83 -14.30 -34.70
CA ALA A 364 13.01 -13.80 -33.60
C ALA A 364 12.81 -14.84 -32.48
N ILE A 365 12.76 -16.12 -32.82
CA ILE A 365 12.53 -17.19 -31.85
C ILE A 365 13.73 -17.40 -30.93
N ILE A 366 14.96 -17.24 -31.42
CA ILE A 366 16.18 -17.62 -30.67
C ILE A 366 16.22 -16.98 -29.27
N PRO A 367 16.06 -15.64 -29.10
CA PRO A 367 16.13 -15.02 -27.78
C PRO A 367 14.94 -15.37 -26.87
N VAL A 368 13.77 -15.60 -27.47
CA VAL A 368 12.56 -16.02 -26.75
C VAL A 368 12.73 -17.44 -26.22
N LEU A 369 13.25 -18.35 -27.04
CA LEU A 369 13.48 -19.74 -26.65
C LEU A 369 14.55 -19.86 -25.57
N THR A 370 15.68 -19.17 -25.73
CA THR A 370 16.77 -19.20 -24.73
C THR A 370 16.30 -18.65 -23.39
N SER A 371 15.60 -17.51 -23.39
CA SER A 371 15.08 -16.91 -22.15
C SER A 371 14.03 -17.79 -21.47
N LEU A 372 13.10 -18.40 -22.22
CA LEU A 372 12.10 -19.32 -21.66
C LEU A 372 12.74 -20.59 -21.07
N VAL A 373 13.74 -21.18 -21.75
CA VAL A 373 14.47 -22.35 -21.23
C VAL A 373 15.19 -21.98 -19.93
N VAL A 374 15.91 -20.86 -19.90
CA VAL A 374 16.62 -20.39 -18.71
C VAL A 374 15.64 -20.16 -17.56
N LEU A 375 14.52 -19.46 -17.80
CA LEU A 375 13.50 -19.22 -16.77
C LEU A 375 12.89 -20.54 -16.26
N THR A 376 12.58 -21.47 -17.16
CA THR A 376 12.02 -22.79 -16.79
C THR A 376 13.00 -23.56 -15.91
N LEU A 377 14.29 -23.58 -16.26
CA LEU A 377 15.34 -24.23 -15.45
C LEU A 377 15.53 -23.56 -14.08
N LEU A 378 15.47 -22.22 -14.02
CA LEU A 378 15.56 -21.49 -12.76
C LEU A 378 14.37 -21.78 -11.84
N PHE A 379 13.15 -21.79 -12.35
CA PHE A 379 11.97 -22.15 -11.55
C PHE A 379 11.96 -23.62 -11.14
N MET A 380 12.49 -24.53 -11.97
CA MET A 380 12.71 -25.92 -11.58
C MET A 380 13.71 -26.02 -10.42
N LEU A 381 14.84 -25.32 -10.52
CA LEU A 381 15.84 -25.28 -9.45
C LEU A 381 15.24 -24.71 -8.16
N ASP A 382 14.54 -23.58 -8.25
CA ASP A 382 13.84 -22.96 -7.11
C ASP A 382 12.81 -23.90 -6.49
N PHE A 383 12.10 -24.69 -7.30
CA PHE A 383 11.20 -25.72 -6.80
C PHE A 383 11.97 -26.84 -6.08
N PHE A 384 13.06 -27.36 -6.65
CA PHE A 384 13.87 -28.40 -5.99
C PHE A 384 14.46 -27.92 -4.66
N LEU A 385 14.85 -26.64 -4.58
CA LEU A 385 15.43 -26.03 -3.38
C LEU A 385 14.38 -25.64 -2.33
N THR A 386 13.25 -25.05 -2.73
CA THR A 386 12.26 -24.48 -1.80
C THR A 386 11.01 -25.32 -1.60
N ARG A 387 10.78 -26.34 -2.45
CA ARG A 387 9.60 -27.22 -2.49
C ARG A 387 8.24 -26.49 -2.52
N ARG A 388 8.20 -25.26 -3.03
CA ARG A 388 6.97 -24.47 -3.10
C ARG A 388 6.16 -24.84 -4.33
N ALA A 389 4.90 -25.25 -4.12
CA ALA A 389 3.99 -25.62 -5.21
C ALA A 389 3.80 -24.50 -6.26
N LYS A 390 3.92 -23.22 -5.87
CA LYS A 390 3.82 -22.09 -6.79
C LYS A 390 4.90 -22.13 -7.88
N ASP A 391 6.12 -22.55 -7.53
CA ASP A 391 7.28 -22.54 -8.42
C ASP A 391 7.21 -23.73 -9.40
N PHE A 392 6.64 -24.85 -8.96
CA PHE A 392 6.28 -25.96 -9.84
C PHE A 392 5.20 -25.59 -10.86
N ILE A 393 4.15 -24.88 -10.43
CA ILE A 393 3.06 -24.43 -11.31
C ILE A 393 3.59 -23.42 -12.34
N THR A 394 4.38 -22.42 -11.91
CA THR A 394 4.98 -21.45 -12.85
C THR A 394 5.89 -22.14 -13.84
N CYS A 395 6.70 -23.11 -13.40
CA CYS A 395 7.50 -23.93 -14.30
C CYS A 395 6.63 -24.67 -15.32
N GLY A 396 5.56 -25.34 -14.89
CA GLY A 396 4.65 -26.05 -15.79
C GLY A 396 4.03 -25.12 -16.83
N CYS A 397 3.60 -23.92 -16.43
CA CYS A 397 3.11 -22.89 -17.34
C CYS A 397 4.19 -22.43 -18.34
N LEU A 398 5.42 -22.18 -17.89
CA LEU A 398 6.53 -21.76 -18.76
C LEU A 398 6.91 -22.86 -19.77
N PHE A 399 6.88 -24.12 -19.33
CA PHE A 399 7.12 -25.26 -20.21
C PHE A 399 6.05 -25.37 -21.31
N LEU A 400 4.77 -25.13 -20.98
CA LEU A 400 3.71 -25.06 -21.98
C LEU A 400 3.91 -23.89 -22.95
N VAL A 401 4.31 -22.72 -22.46
CA VAL A 401 4.63 -21.56 -23.30
C VAL A 401 5.76 -21.85 -24.28
N LEU A 402 6.75 -22.68 -23.90
CA LEU A 402 7.85 -23.10 -24.77
C LEU A 402 7.39 -23.78 -26.07
N LEU A 403 6.22 -24.43 -26.05
CA LEU A 403 5.67 -25.08 -27.24
C LEU A 403 5.28 -24.07 -28.34
N PHE A 404 5.01 -22.81 -28.00
CA PHE A 404 4.69 -21.78 -28.99
C PHE A 404 5.86 -21.45 -29.92
N PRO A 405 7.03 -20.96 -29.45
CA PRO A 405 8.17 -20.70 -30.32
C PRO A 405 8.62 -21.96 -31.05
N LEU A 406 8.56 -23.13 -30.40
CA LEU A 406 8.84 -24.41 -31.05
C LEU A 406 7.88 -24.70 -32.21
N SER A 407 6.58 -24.44 -32.06
CA SER A 407 5.62 -24.63 -33.15
C SER A 407 5.93 -23.75 -34.37
N LEU A 408 6.43 -22.54 -34.15
CA LEU A 408 6.84 -21.60 -35.21
C LEU A 408 8.13 -22.01 -35.93
N MET A 409 8.93 -22.91 -35.34
CA MET A 409 10.09 -23.48 -36.03
C MET A 409 9.67 -24.40 -37.17
N TRP A 410 8.57 -25.15 -37.00
CA TRP A 410 8.09 -26.14 -37.98
C TRP A 410 6.97 -25.62 -38.88
N LYS A 411 6.12 -24.71 -38.39
CA LYS A 411 4.93 -24.22 -39.10
C LYS A 411 4.94 -22.70 -39.19
N GLU A 412 4.30 -22.17 -40.21
CA GLU A 412 4.00 -20.73 -40.29
C GLU A 412 3.06 -20.31 -39.15
N PHE A 413 3.08 -19.02 -38.80
CA PHE A 413 2.22 -18.48 -37.77
C PHE A 413 0.74 -18.69 -38.12
N ARG A 414 0.03 -19.37 -37.23
CA ARG A 414 -1.43 -19.56 -37.26
C ARG A 414 -2.02 -19.28 -35.89
N GLY A 415 -3.32 -19.01 -35.79
CA GLY A 415 -3.97 -18.79 -34.49
C GLY A 415 -3.74 -19.94 -33.50
N LEU A 416 -3.76 -21.19 -33.98
CA LEU A 416 -3.47 -22.38 -33.18
C LEU A 416 -2.06 -22.41 -32.59
N SER A 417 -1.09 -21.69 -33.16
CA SER A 417 0.25 -21.59 -32.57
C SER A 417 0.22 -20.90 -31.20
N LEU A 418 -0.73 -19.99 -30.96
CA LEU A 418 -0.89 -19.29 -29.67
C LEU A 418 -1.62 -20.12 -28.61
N LEU A 419 -2.18 -21.27 -28.96
CA LEU A 419 -2.95 -22.12 -28.04
C LEU A 419 -2.15 -22.54 -26.78
N PRO A 420 -0.86 -22.93 -26.85
CA PRO A 420 -0.07 -23.22 -25.66
C PRO A 420 0.09 -22.02 -24.73
N VAL A 421 0.18 -20.80 -25.28
CA VAL A 421 0.27 -19.57 -24.49
C VAL A 421 -1.08 -19.25 -23.84
N ALA A 422 -2.17 -19.38 -24.59
CA ALA A 422 -3.52 -19.16 -24.09
C ALA A 422 -3.86 -20.15 -22.95
N THR A 423 -3.58 -21.44 -23.14
CA THR A 423 -3.79 -22.48 -22.13
C THR A 423 -2.93 -22.26 -20.89
N ALA A 424 -1.64 -21.94 -21.05
CA ALA A 424 -0.76 -21.61 -19.94
C ALA A 424 -1.25 -20.39 -19.15
N SER A 425 -1.71 -19.34 -19.85
CA SER A 425 -2.26 -18.13 -19.22
C SER A 425 -3.52 -18.42 -18.41
N PHE A 426 -4.41 -19.27 -18.93
CA PHE A 426 -5.65 -19.66 -18.25
C PHE A 426 -5.36 -20.56 -17.05
N LEU A 427 -4.44 -21.52 -17.17
CA LEU A 427 -3.98 -22.33 -16.05
C LEU A 427 -3.37 -21.47 -14.94
N PHE A 428 -2.57 -20.47 -15.30
CA PHE A 428 -2.00 -19.52 -14.36
C PHE A 428 -3.09 -18.70 -13.65
N TYR A 429 -4.09 -18.22 -14.39
CA TYR A 429 -5.26 -17.55 -13.82
C TYR A 429 -6.03 -18.44 -12.83
N VAL A 430 -6.39 -19.67 -13.22
CA VAL A 430 -7.19 -20.58 -12.37
C VAL A 430 -6.43 -20.94 -11.10
N THR A 431 -5.13 -21.21 -11.21
CA THR A 431 -4.29 -21.52 -10.05
C THR A 431 -4.14 -20.32 -9.12
N HIS A 432 -3.93 -19.13 -9.69
CA HIS A 432 -3.89 -17.87 -8.94
C HIS A 432 -5.21 -17.59 -8.21
N LEU A 433 -6.34 -17.69 -8.91
CA LEU A 433 -7.67 -17.50 -8.34
C LEU A 433 -7.95 -18.51 -7.22
N LYS A 434 -7.63 -19.78 -7.42
CA LYS A 434 -7.76 -20.83 -6.39
C LYS A 434 -6.93 -20.49 -5.15
N LEU A 435 -5.68 -20.08 -5.32
CA LEU A 435 -4.81 -19.66 -4.22
C LEU A 435 -5.39 -18.45 -3.47
N MET A 436 -5.95 -17.49 -4.19
CA MET A 436 -6.60 -16.33 -3.58
C MET A 436 -7.88 -16.68 -2.83
N ALA A 437 -8.74 -17.50 -3.42
CA ALA A 437 -9.97 -17.97 -2.79
C ALA A 437 -9.67 -18.75 -1.50
N MET A 438 -8.65 -19.62 -1.52
CA MET A 438 -8.22 -20.36 -0.33
C MET A 438 -7.69 -19.43 0.77
N ARG A 439 -6.88 -18.42 0.42
CA ARG A 439 -6.40 -17.42 1.39
C ARG A 439 -7.53 -16.58 1.98
N ALA A 440 -8.47 -16.14 1.14
CA ALA A 440 -9.62 -15.38 1.59
C ALA A 440 -10.52 -16.20 2.53
N LEU A 441 -10.72 -17.48 2.22
CA LEU A 441 -11.45 -18.40 3.08
C LEU A 441 -10.72 -18.61 4.42
N GLN A 442 -9.40 -18.78 4.40
CA GLN A 442 -8.57 -18.88 5.62
C GLN A 442 -8.68 -17.63 6.48
N GLU A 443 -8.54 -16.43 5.89
CA GLU A 443 -8.71 -15.16 6.62
C GLU A 443 -10.11 -15.02 7.24
N LEU A 444 -11.15 -15.51 6.55
CA LEU A 444 -12.52 -15.48 7.04
C LEU A 444 -12.74 -16.47 8.20
N ILE A 445 -12.14 -17.66 8.12
CA ILE A 445 -12.15 -18.66 9.20
C ILE A 445 -11.38 -18.15 10.41
N ASP A 446 -10.16 -17.61 10.22
CA ASP A 446 -9.33 -17.06 11.29
C ASP A 446 -10.02 -15.85 11.95
N GLY A 447 -10.67 -15.01 11.15
CA GLY A 447 -11.51 -13.91 11.66
C GLY A 447 -12.69 -14.41 12.50
N ALA A 448 -13.40 -15.45 12.05
CA ALA A 448 -14.51 -16.05 12.78
C ALA A 448 -14.07 -16.74 14.08
N LEU A 449 -12.94 -17.46 14.06
CA LEU A 449 -12.34 -18.11 15.23
C LEU A 449 -11.81 -17.07 16.23
N GLY A 450 -11.15 -16.00 15.77
CA GLY A 450 -10.70 -14.89 16.61
C GLY A 450 -11.86 -14.21 17.34
N TYR A 451 -12.99 -13.99 16.65
CA TYR A 451 -14.20 -13.45 17.27
C TYR A 451 -14.82 -14.43 18.30
N ARG A 452 -14.80 -15.74 18.02
CA ARG A 452 -15.29 -16.78 18.94
C ARG A 452 -14.43 -16.89 20.20
N ASN A 453 -13.12 -16.76 20.09
CA ASN A 453 -12.21 -16.74 21.24
C ASN A 453 -12.40 -15.46 22.08
N MET A 454 -12.61 -14.30 21.46
CA MET A 454 -12.95 -13.07 22.21
C MET A 454 -14.29 -13.17 22.94
N ARG A 455 -15.31 -13.85 22.38
CA ARG A 455 -16.58 -14.12 23.07
C ARG A 455 -16.48 -15.11 24.23
N ARG A 456 -15.42 -15.93 24.31
CA ARG A 456 -15.19 -16.83 25.46
C ARG A 456 -14.43 -16.18 26.61
N ILE A 457 -13.76 -15.05 26.36
CA ILE A 457 -12.93 -14.34 27.34
C ILE A 457 -13.70 -13.19 28.02
N ARG A 458 -14.81 -12.72 27.43
CA ARG A 458 -15.83 -11.92 28.12
C ARG A 458 -16.86 -12.86 28.73
#